data_AF-A0A8E0S788-F1
#
_entry.id   AF-A0A8E0S788-F1
#
_cell.length_a   1.000
_cell.length_b   1.000
_cell.length_c   1.000
_cell.angle_alpha   90.00
_cell.angle_beta   90.00
_cell.angle_gamma   90.00
#
_symmetry.space_group_name_H-M   'P 1'
#
loop_
_entity.id
_entity.type
_entity.pdbx_description
1 polymer ?
#
loop_
_entity_poly.entity_id
_entity_poly.type
_entity_poly.pdbx_seq_one_letter_code
_entity_poly.pdbx_strand_id
1 'polypeptide(L)'
;VAGVPHGVANVSHGAYQSVQFVCSHPLLRAVSFVGSDRAGRYLYETASENGKRVQCNMPISSSGQCSTIHEGFEPNVDVGPVISPYAKQRIQHLIESFVQEGAKILLDGRRVRGPGYEGGNFIGPTVQARVQSHMRCYWEKIFGPVRFCLEVNKYI
;
A
#
# COMPACT_ATOMS: atom_id res chain seq x y z
N VAL A 1 25.58 20.78 -8.26
CA VAL A 1 25.29 19.47 -8.90
C VAL A 1 26.17 18.44 -8.24
N ALA A 2 25.65 17.28 -7.84
CA ALA A 2 26.37 16.33 -6.97
C ALA A 2 27.58 15.60 -7.62
N GLY A 3 28.03 16.00 -8.82
CA GLY A 3 29.28 15.52 -9.43
C GLY A 3 29.30 14.06 -9.91
N VAL A 4 28.14 13.42 -10.07
CA VAL A 4 28.05 12.00 -10.45
C VAL A 4 28.42 11.81 -11.94
N PRO A 5 29.38 10.93 -12.28
CA PRO A 5 29.74 10.66 -13.68
C PRO A 5 28.58 10.06 -14.49
N HIS A 6 28.58 10.32 -15.80
CA HIS A 6 27.58 9.74 -16.71
C HIS A 6 27.57 8.21 -16.65
N GLY A 7 26.37 7.62 -16.64
CA GLY A 7 26.16 6.17 -16.62
C GLY A 7 26.23 5.52 -15.25
N VAL A 8 26.64 6.24 -14.19
CA VAL A 8 26.66 5.69 -12.81
C VAL A 8 25.24 5.55 -12.25
N ALA A 9 24.38 6.55 -12.48
CA ALA A 9 22.97 6.52 -12.12
C ALA A 9 22.12 6.61 -13.38
N ASN A 10 21.25 5.61 -13.59
CA ASN A 10 20.35 5.55 -14.74
C ASN A 10 18.91 5.34 -14.23
N VAL A 11 17.96 6.02 -14.86
CA VAL A 11 16.52 5.83 -14.61
C VAL A 11 15.90 5.20 -15.84
N SER A 12 15.32 4.02 -15.67
CA SER A 12 14.55 3.33 -16.71
C SER A 12 13.13 3.12 -16.22
N HIS A 13 12.18 3.74 -16.90
CA HIS A 13 10.76 3.57 -16.60
C HIS A 13 10.27 2.25 -17.20
N GLY A 14 9.35 1.60 -16.52
CA GLY A 14 8.66 0.45 -17.06
C GLY A 14 7.83 -0.30 -16.05
N ALA A 15 7.40 -1.49 -16.44
CA ALA A 15 6.54 -2.36 -15.66
C ALA A 15 7.12 -3.77 -15.63
N TYR A 16 6.29 -4.79 -15.85
CA TYR A 16 6.66 -6.20 -15.72
C TYR A 16 7.89 -6.61 -16.56
N GLN A 17 7.97 -6.17 -17.82
CA GLN A 17 9.10 -6.51 -18.70
C GLN A 17 10.44 -5.94 -18.21
N SER A 18 10.45 -4.71 -17.69
CA SER A 18 11.65 -4.10 -17.11
C SER A 18 12.10 -4.86 -15.86
N VAL A 19 11.14 -5.32 -15.04
CA VAL A 19 11.45 -6.17 -13.88
C VAL A 19 12.04 -7.50 -14.32
N GLN A 20 11.47 -8.16 -15.34
CA GLN A 20 12.02 -9.41 -15.89
C GLN A 20 13.44 -9.24 -16.43
N PHE A 21 13.69 -8.14 -17.16
CA PHE A 21 15.04 -7.79 -17.61
C PHE A 21 15.99 -7.65 -16.42
N VAL A 22 15.61 -6.90 -15.39
CA VAL A 22 16.42 -6.72 -14.18
C VAL A 22 16.72 -8.05 -13.48
N CYS A 23 15.74 -8.96 -13.42
CA CYS A 23 15.89 -10.26 -12.77
C CYS A 23 16.77 -11.25 -13.55
N SER A 24 16.84 -11.15 -14.89
CA SER A 24 17.52 -12.14 -15.73
C SER A 24 18.86 -11.64 -16.31
N HIS A 25 19.05 -10.34 -16.49
CA HIS A 25 20.20 -9.83 -17.21
C HIS A 25 21.54 -10.18 -16.50
N PRO A 26 22.52 -10.80 -17.20
CA PRO A 26 23.69 -11.39 -16.55
C PRO A 26 24.63 -10.37 -15.89
N LEU A 27 24.65 -9.12 -16.40
CA LEU A 27 25.50 -8.05 -15.85
C LEU A 27 24.96 -7.45 -14.54
N LEU A 28 23.69 -7.68 -14.20
CA LEU A 28 23.11 -7.16 -12.96
C LEU A 28 23.38 -8.14 -11.82
N ARG A 29 23.99 -7.65 -10.74
CA ARG A 29 24.50 -8.49 -9.64
C ARG A 29 23.66 -8.44 -8.36
N ALA A 30 22.85 -7.40 -8.20
CA ALA A 30 22.02 -7.21 -7.02
C ALA A 30 20.72 -6.48 -7.37
N VAL A 31 19.66 -6.77 -6.63
CA VAL A 31 18.36 -6.12 -6.74
C VAL A 31 17.87 -5.74 -5.35
N SER A 32 17.36 -4.51 -5.20
CA SER A 32 16.65 -4.06 -4.01
C SER A 32 15.24 -3.64 -4.41
N PHE A 33 14.24 -4.13 -3.69
CA PHE A 33 12.83 -3.91 -3.98
C PHE A 33 12.05 -3.47 -2.75
N VAL A 34 11.14 -2.52 -2.94
CA VAL A 34 10.15 -2.10 -1.95
C VAL A 34 8.78 -2.06 -2.64
N GLY A 35 7.80 -2.81 -2.15
CA GLY A 35 6.49 -2.89 -2.79
C GLY A 35 5.60 -4.01 -2.28
N SER A 36 4.61 -4.45 -3.05
CA SER A 36 3.59 -5.41 -2.62
C SER A 36 4.10 -6.85 -2.48
N ASP A 37 3.54 -7.63 -1.55
CA ASP A 37 3.96 -9.01 -1.22
C ASP A 37 4.14 -9.89 -2.45
N ARG A 38 3.14 -9.87 -3.35
CA ARG A 38 3.15 -10.66 -4.59
C ARG A 38 4.32 -10.30 -5.51
N ALA A 39 4.56 -9.00 -5.72
CA ALA A 39 5.63 -8.54 -6.59
C ALA A 39 7.01 -8.80 -5.98
N GLY A 40 7.16 -8.54 -4.67
CA GLY A 40 8.41 -8.77 -3.96
C GLY A 40 8.79 -10.25 -3.90
N ARG A 41 7.81 -11.14 -3.72
CA ARG A 41 8.03 -12.60 -3.77
C ARG A 41 8.48 -13.06 -5.15
N TYR A 42 7.74 -12.67 -6.20
CA TYR A 42 8.11 -12.99 -7.58
C TYR A 42 9.53 -12.52 -7.92
N LEU A 43 9.87 -11.27 -7.57
CA LEU A 43 11.19 -10.70 -7.83
C LEU A 43 12.27 -11.42 -7.02
N TYR A 44 12.02 -11.71 -5.74
CA TYR A 44 12.95 -12.41 -4.89
C TYR A 44 13.28 -13.80 -5.43
N GLU A 45 12.27 -14.59 -5.77
CA GLU A 45 12.42 -15.93 -6.34
C GLU A 45 13.19 -15.86 -7.68
N THR A 46 12.67 -15.09 -8.63
CA THR A 46 13.22 -15.03 -10.00
C THR A 46 14.66 -14.49 -10.02
N ALA A 47 14.97 -13.42 -9.29
CA ALA A 47 16.31 -12.83 -9.31
C ALA A 47 17.34 -13.69 -8.55
N SER A 48 16.91 -14.37 -7.47
CA SER A 48 17.79 -15.28 -6.72
C SER A 48 18.14 -16.52 -7.55
N GLU A 49 17.17 -17.09 -8.28
CA GLU A 49 17.41 -18.19 -9.24
C GLU A 49 18.44 -17.81 -10.32
N ASN A 50 18.48 -16.54 -10.71
CA ASN A 50 19.46 -15.99 -11.65
C ASN A 50 20.77 -15.52 -10.98
N GLY A 51 21.04 -15.96 -9.74
CA GLY A 51 22.30 -15.74 -9.03
C GLY A 51 22.54 -14.31 -8.54
N LYS A 52 21.48 -13.48 -8.43
CA LYS A 52 21.59 -12.11 -7.92
C LYS A 52 21.41 -12.08 -6.41
N ARG A 53 22.07 -11.15 -5.73
CA ARG A 53 21.78 -10.83 -4.32
C ARG A 53 20.49 -10.02 -4.25
N VAL A 54 19.54 -10.39 -3.40
CA VAL A 54 18.24 -9.72 -3.35
C VAL A 54 17.87 -9.26 -1.94
N GLN A 55 17.39 -8.03 -1.85
CA GLN A 55 16.69 -7.49 -0.69
C GLN A 55 15.27 -7.10 -1.11
N CYS A 56 14.25 -7.55 -0.38
CA CYS A 56 12.86 -7.16 -0.58
C CYS A 56 12.23 -6.69 0.73
N ASN A 57 11.80 -5.43 0.76
CA ASN A 57 11.10 -4.85 1.91
C ASN A 57 9.60 -4.78 1.60
N MET A 58 8.83 -5.54 2.36
CA MET A 58 7.38 -5.63 2.20
C MET A 58 6.68 -4.75 3.24
N PRO A 59 5.58 -4.07 2.88
CA PRO A 59 4.88 -3.15 3.76
C PRO A 59 4.24 -3.89 4.92
N ILE A 60 4.19 -3.27 6.09
CA ILE A 60 3.47 -3.74 7.27
C ILE A 60 2.28 -2.84 7.57
N SER A 61 1.23 -3.39 8.17
CA SER A 61 0.14 -2.58 8.72
C SER A 61 0.57 -2.03 10.08
N SER A 62 0.70 -0.71 10.19
CA SER A 62 1.02 -0.01 11.45
C SER A 62 -0.13 0.88 11.90
N SER A 63 -0.22 1.17 13.21
CA SER A 63 -1.20 2.08 13.80
C SER A 63 -0.73 3.53 13.75
N GLY A 64 -1.63 4.47 13.45
CA GLY A 64 -1.37 5.91 13.44
C GLY A 64 -2.67 6.70 13.34
N GLN A 65 -2.69 7.92 13.87
CA GLN A 65 -3.83 8.84 13.84
C GLN A 65 -3.78 9.71 12.57
N CYS A 66 -4.93 10.07 12.03
CA CYS A 66 -5.09 10.99 10.90
C CYS A 66 -6.37 11.81 11.13
N SER A 67 -6.29 13.12 10.97
CA SER A 67 -7.38 14.07 11.23
C SER A 67 -7.77 14.92 10.01
N THR A 68 -6.84 15.27 9.12
CA THR A 68 -7.06 16.25 8.04
C THR A 68 -6.83 15.65 6.65
N ILE A 69 -7.78 15.82 5.72
CA ILE A 69 -7.74 15.26 4.36
C ILE A 69 -7.79 16.38 3.32
N HIS A 70 -6.77 16.47 2.49
CA HIS A 70 -6.63 17.48 1.43
C HIS A 70 -5.55 17.01 0.44
N GLU A 71 -5.16 17.82 -0.54
CA GLU A 71 -4.04 17.47 -1.42
C GLU A 71 -2.70 17.45 -0.66
N GLY A 72 -1.82 16.55 -1.05
CA GLY A 72 -0.58 16.28 -0.30
C GLY A 72 0.47 17.41 -0.31
N PHE A 73 0.26 18.45 -1.12
CA PHE A 73 1.13 19.64 -1.15
C PHE A 73 0.60 20.78 -0.28
N GLU A 74 -0.64 20.71 0.19
CA GLU A 74 -1.21 21.72 1.06
C GLU A 74 -0.60 21.60 2.48
N PRO A 75 -0.37 22.71 3.18
CA PRO A 75 0.14 22.66 4.54
C PRO A 75 -0.90 22.09 5.50
N ASN A 76 -0.44 21.42 6.56
CA ASN A 76 -1.28 20.84 7.63
C ASN A 76 -2.25 19.73 7.17
N VAL A 77 -1.89 19.00 6.12
CA VAL A 77 -2.63 17.83 5.63
C VAL A 77 -2.04 16.54 6.17
N ASP A 78 -2.87 15.72 6.81
CA ASP A 78 -2.45 14.41 7.33
C ASP A 78 -2.52 13.33 6.24
N VAL A 79 -3.55 13.36 5.39
CA VAL A 79 -3.78 12.33 4.36
C VAL A 79 -4.18 12.95 3.01
N GLY A 80 -3.39 12.61 2.00
CA GLY A 80 -3.65 12.86 0.59
C GLY A 80 -4.63 11.88 -0.07
N PRO A 81 -4.97 12.08 -1.35
CA PRO A 81 -5.74 11.10 -2.11
C PRO A 81 -4.95 9.81 -2.29
N VAL A 82 -5.66 8.69 -2.51
CA VAL A 82 -4.99 7.44 -2.88
C VAL A 82 -4.51 7.48 -4.33
N ILE A 83 -3.52 6.66 -4.65
CA ILE A 83 -2.73 6.77 -5.90
C ILE A 83 -3.55 6.70 -7.19
N SER A 84 -4.72 6.04 -7.20
CA SER A 84 -5.53 5.87 -8.40
C SER A 84 -7.02 5.61 -8.11
N PRO A 85 -7.91 5.80 -9.11
CA PRO A 85 -9.33 5.45 -8.98
C PRO A 85 -9.53 3.96 -8.70
N TYR A 86 -8.67 3.10 -9.26
CA TYR A 86 -8.67 1.67 -8.99
C TYR A 86 -8.35 1.36 -7.53
N ALA A 87 -7.35 2.03 -6.95
CA ALA A 87 -7.04 1.89 -5.52
C ALA A 87 -8.22 2.34 -4.65
N LYS A 88 -8.86 3.47 -5.00
CA LYS A 88 -10.06 3.97 -4.33
C LYS A 88 -11.19 2.94 -4.34
N GLN A 89 -11.52 2.41 -5.51
CA GLN A 89 -12.53 1.36 -5.65
C GLN A 89 -12.17 0.11 -4.86
N ARG A 90 -10.93 -0.39 -4.94
CA ARG A 90 -10.49 -1.56 -4.20
C ARG A 90 -10.67 -1.37 -2.69
N ILE A 91 -10.28 -0.22 -2.15
CA ILE A 91 -10.44 0.10 -0.72
C ILE A 91 -11.93 0.14 -0.34
N GLN A 92 -12.78 0.78 -1.15
CA GLN A 92 -14.22 0.83 -0.90
C GLN A 92 -14.86 -0.57 -0.89
N HIS A 93 -14.48 -1.44 -1.83
CA HIS A 93 -14.95 -2.82 -1.88
C HIS A 93 -14.49 -3.63 -0.66
N LEU A 94 -13.24 -3.46 -0.21
CA LEU A 94 -12.74 -4.12 0.99
C LEU A 94 -13.51 -3.68 2.25
N ILE A 95 -13.71 -2.38 2.43
CA ILE A 95 -14.50 -1.85 3.55
C ILE A 95 -15.90 -2.47 3.56
N GLU A 96 -16.54 -2.58 2.39
CA GLU A 96 -17.87 -3.18 2.25
C GLU A 96 -17.86 -4.69 2.57
N SER A 97 -16.89 -5.46 2.05
CA SER A 97 -16.82 -6.90 2.36
C SER A 97 -16.66 -7.17 3.85
N PHE A 98 -15.95 -6.31 4.57
CA PHE A 98 -15.77 -6.49 6.01
C PHE A 98 -17.07 -6.23 6.78
N VAL A 99 -17.91 -5.29 6.34
CA VAL A 99 -19.24 -5.09 6.92
C VAL A 99 -20.11 -6.33 6.70
N GLN A 100 -20.04 -6.91 5.50
CA GLN A 100 -20.75 -8.15 5.16
C GLN A 100 -20.26 -9.34 6.02
N GLU A 101 -18.98 -9.36 6.37
CA GLU A 101 -18.37 -10.35 7.28
C GLU A 101 -18.69 -10.07 8.77
N GLY A 102 -19.41 -8.99 9.10
CA GLY A 102 -19.89 -8.69 10.45
C GLY A 102 -19.12 -7.59 11.18
N ALA A 103 -18.16 -6.93 10.54
CA ALA A 103 -17.47 -5.78 11.13
C ALA A 103 -18.43 -4.59 11.26
N LYS A 104 -18.33 -3.86 12.37
CA LYS A 104 -19.09 -2.62 12.60
C LYS A 104 -18.25 -1.42 12.15
N ILE A 105 -18.80 -0.57 11.30
CA ILE A 105 -18.17 0.74 10.99
C ILE A 105 -18.45 1.72 12.15
N LEU A 106 -17.39 2.24 12.77
CA LEU A 106 -17.44 3.31 13.77
C LEU A 106 -17.22 4.69 13.15
N LEU A 107 -16.41 4.77 12.10
CA LEU A 107 -16.16 5.98 11.32
C LEU A 107 -16.12 5.58 9.84
N ASP A 108 -16.95 6.19 8.99
CA ASP A 108 -17.04 5.87 7.56
C ASP A 108 -16.45 6.98 6.69
N GLY A 109 -15.22 6.75 6.19
CA GLY A 109 -14.53 7.70 5.33
C GLY A 109 -14.78 7.50 3.83
N ARG A 110 -15.61 6.53 3.41
CA ARG A 110 -15.74 6.14 1.99
C ARG A 110 -16.26 7.23 1.07
N ARG A 111 -16.99 8.20 1.62
CA ARG A 111 -17.68 9.27 0.88
C ARG A 111 -17.00 10.63 1.00
N VAL A 112 -15.85 10.70 1.68
CA VAL A 112 -15.12 11.98 1.81
C VAL A 112 -14.66 12.46 0.44
N ARG A 113 -14.77 13.78 0.25
CA ARG A 113 -14.28 14.51 -0.92
C ARG A 113 -13.32 15.58 -0.43
N GLY A 114 -12.24 15.81 -1.17
CA GLY A 114 -11.35 16.93 -0.92
C GLY A 114 -12.06 18.23 -1.30
N PRO A 115 -12.15 19.24 -0.41
CA PRO A 115 -12.70 20.55 -0.76
C PRO A 115 -11.95 21.16 -1.95
N GLY A 116 -12.64 21.51 -3.04
CA GLY A 116 -12.03 22.01 -4.27
C GLY A 116 -11.38 20.94 -5.16
N TYR A 117 -11.43 19.68 -4.73
CA TYR A 117 -10.88 18.51 -5.43
C TYR A 117 -11.88 17.35 -5.42
N GLU A 118 -13.15 17.63 -5.74
CA GLU A 118 -14.25 16.68 -5.62
C GLU A 118 -14.08 15.45 -6.54
N GLY A 119 -13.33 15.62 -7.63
CA GLY A 119 -12.95 14.55 -8.56
C GLY A 119 -11.75 13.70 -8.09
N GLY A 120 -11.13 14.05 -6.96
CA GLY A 120 -9.93 13.37 -6.46
C GLY A 120 -10.20 11.96 -5.90
N ASN A 121 -9.11 11.19 -5.78
CA ASN A 121 -9.16 9.82 -5.29
C ASN A 121 -9.19 9.74 -3.75
N PHE A 122 -10.03 10.54 -3.11
CA PHE A 122 -10.08 10.61 -1.65
C PHE A 122 -10.81 9.42 -1.03
N ILE A 123 -10.22 8.88 0.04
CA ILE A 123 -10.84 8.03 1.04
C ILE A 123 -10.45 8.62 2.39
N GLY A 124 -11.43 8.92 3.24
CA GLY A 124 -11.15 9.41 4.59
C GLY A 124 -10.83 8.28 5.57
N PRO A 125 -10.33 8.63 6.77
CA PRO A 125 -10.18 7.69 7.88
C PRO A 125 -11.44 6.86 8.07
N THR A 126 -11.27 5.55 8.05
CA THR A 126 -12.34 4.58 8.30
C THR A 126 -11.93 3.71 9.48
N VAL A 127 -12.78 3.62 10.49
CA VAL A 127 -12.54 2.79 11.67
C VAL A 127 -13.61 1.71 11.73
N GLN A 128 -13.16 0.46 11.81
CA GLN A 128 -14.01 -0.71 11.97
C GLN A 128 -13.75 -1.36 13.34
N ALA A 129 -14.80 -1.92 13.94
CA ALA A 129 -14.75 -2.63 15.21
C ALA A 129 -15.41 -4.00 15.09
N ARG A 130 -15.25 -4.81 16.14
CA ARG A 130 -15.72 -6.21 16.19
C ARG A 130 -15.12 -7.08 15.08
N VAL A 131 -13.91 -6.73 14.63
CA VAL A 131 -13.19 -7.57 13.68
C VAL A 131 -12.74 -8.85 14.37
N GLN A 132 -12.82 -9.97 13.65
CA GLN A 132 -12.40 -11.29 14.10
C GLN A 132 -11.25 -11.79 13.22
N SER A 133 -10.41 -12.69 13.75
CA SER A 133 -9.22 -13.20 13.05
C SER A 133 -9.53 -14.01 11.79
N HIS A 134 -10.76 -14.49 11.60
CA HIS A 134 -11.17 -15.19 10.38
C HIS A 134 -11.63 -14.23 9.26
N MET A 135 -11.84 -12.95 9.57
CA MET A 135 -12.29 -11.96 8.59
C MET A 135 -11.14 -11.54 7.68
N ARG A 136 -11.45 -11.20 6.42
CA ARG A 136 -10.46 -10.78 5.42
C ARG A 136 -9.68 -9.55 5.83
N CYS A 137 -10.28 -8.62 6.56
CA CYS A 137 -9.60 -7.41 7.05
C CYS A 137 -8.39 -7.70 7.93
N TYR A 138 -8.37 -8.85 8.60
CA TYR A 138 -7.25 -9.28 9.43
C TYR A 138 -6.03 -9.69 8.57
N TRP A 139 -6.27 -10.35 7.44
CA TRP A 139 -5.22 -10.95 6.59
C TRP A 139 -4.83 -10.10 5.38
N GLU A 140 -5.75 -9.31 4.84
CA GLU A 140 -5.52 -8.55 3.61
C GLU A 140 -5.09 -7.11 3.89
N LYS A 141 -4.02 -6.68 3.22
CA LYS A 141 -3.54 -5.29 3.29
C LYS A 141 -4.42 -4.37 2.42
N ILE A 142 -5.09 -3.44 3.09
CA ILE A 142 -6.01 -2.48 2.46
C ILE A 142 -5.28 -1.37 1.71
N PHE A 143 -4.13 -0.91 2.22
CA PHE A 143 -3.34 0.21 1.66
C PHE A 143 -4.13 1.53 1.48
N GLY A 144 -5.01 1.81 2.45
CA GLY A 144 -5.73 3.07 2.58
C GLY A 144 -5.84 3.48 4.05
N PRO A 145 -6.43 4.65 4.36
CA PRO A 145 -6.61 5.13 5.73
C PRO A 145 -7.73 4.36 6.45
N VAL A 146 -7.59 3.05 6.56
CA VAL A 146 -8.56 2.15 7.19
C VAL A 146 -7.88 1.44 8.35
N ARG A 147 -8.55 1.46 9.50
CA ARG A 147 -8.13 0.82 10.74
C ARG A 147 -9.23 -0.13 11.21
N PHE A 148 -8.83 -1.24 11.82
CA PHE A 148 -9.76 -2.10 12.54
C PHE A 148 -9.33 -2.26 14.00
N CYS A 149 -10.30 -2.51 14.87
CA CYS A 149 -10.12 -2.87 16.26
C CYS A 149 -10.44 -4.35 16.46
N LEU A 150 -9.48 -5.09 17.01
CA LEU A 150 -9.65 -6.46 17.47
C LEU A 150 -9.95 -6.42 18.97
N GLU A 151 -11.10 -6.96 19.35
CA GLU A 151 -11.44 -7.19 20.75
C GLU A 151 -10.88 -8.56 21.16
N VAL A 152 -9.93 -8.57 22.09
CA VAL A 152 -9.32 -9.80 22.61
C VAL A 152 -9.74 -10.00 24.06
N ASN A 153 -10.34 -11.16 24.35
CA ASN A 153 -10.62 -11.55 25.73
C ASN A 153 -9.35 -12.14 26.34
N LYS A 154 -8.89 -11.55 27.45
CA LYS A 154 -7.63 -11.90 28.13
C LYS A 154 -7.71 -13.21 28.96
N TYR A 155 -8.70 -14.05 28.71
CA TYR A 155 -8.95 -15.28 29.45
C TYR A 155 -8.85 -16.49 28.53
N ILE A 156 -7.62 -16.78 28.11
CA ILE A 156 -7.15 -18.09 27.65
C ILE A 156 -5.80 -18.31 28.31
#